data_AF-A0A1F4G791-F1
#
_entry.id   AF-A0A1F4G791-F1
#
_cell.length_a   1.000
_cell.length_b   1.000
_cell.length_c   1.000
_cell.angle_alpha   90.00
_cell.angle_beta   90.00
_cell.angle_gamma   90.00
#
_symmetry.space_group_name_H-M   'P 1'
#
loop_
_entity.id
_entity.type
_entity.pdbx_description
1 polymer ?
#
loop_
_entity_poly.entity_id
_entity_poly.type
_entity_poly.pdbx_seq_one_letter_code
_entity_poly.pdbx_strand_id
1 'polypeptide(L)'
;MIVVAGEVIWLAGAALLGAVAGALLHRFLPQAVRHLLRLTGLRGPVPGEPSADTLAADARPDELPNADALDPDEPTPSLRSAMSDPLTGLASRLMLEDQLASAALRAEARQRRLALLYLDLDGFKAINDSCGYRAGDGLLREVAIRLLTLARSTDTIARVGADEFLMLMDGDPDSAAATLVADRVRQALQRPYQLPGREVRLSCSIGIVIYPDHGSRARLIARADAAMLAAKRAGGNMHCFFDPDMEHDAQDVIDLQRDLRRAIETRTGLELHYQPKIDGRTGQVTGAEALLRWHHPDRGMVSPGVFVPIAERFGLIGSLGQWVTDEACRQMRIWQAAGLDMHVAINLSVHQLRQSDLVERVQDSLRRHAVPAERLTFEITESAAMEDPQASLRLFERLAQVGVSLAIDDFGTGYSSLAYLSKLPASQLKIDRCFVQDVDRDDDARAIVCAVIKLSHALGLTVVAEGVETQPQLDILRRLGCDELQGFLFARPMPARHLQTWLQGQDTSAHRDGFSDSDFQADDIGALSPVRKRPPAADPPA
;
A
#
# COMPACT_ATOMS: atom_id res chain seq x y z
N MET A 1 -22.31 -48.88 -19.52
CA MET A 1 -21.66 -48.82 -18.18
C MET A 1 -20.50 -49.79 -17.98
N ILE A 2 -20.27 -50.81 -18.84
CA ILE A 2 -19.15 -51.76 -18.64
C ILE A 2 -17.83 -51.27 -19.31
N VAL A 3 -17.89 -50.34 -20.26
CA VAL A 3 -16.70 -49.80 -20.95
C VAL A 3 -15.95 -48.73 -20.14
N VAL A 4 -16.65 -47.95 -19.31
CA VAL A 4 -16.07 -46.87 -18.48
C VAL A 4 -15.27 -47.41 -17.29
N ALA A 5 -15.55 -48.64 -16.84
CA ALA A 5 -14.83 -49.27 -15.74
C ALA A 5 -13.40 -49.73 -16.12
N GLY A 6 -13.17 -50.05 -17.41
CA GLY A 6 -11.86 -50.52 -17.88
C GLY A 6 -10.81 -49.43 -17.93
N GLU A 7 -11.18 -48.21 -18.35
CA GLU A 7 -10.24 -47.08 -18.47
C GLU A 7 -9.81 -46.53 -17.10
N VAL A 8 -10.71 -46.54 -16.11
CA VAL A 8 -10.39 -46.10 -14.74
C VAL A 8 -9.40 -47.06 -14.06
N ILE A 9 -9.55 -48.37 -14.29
CA ILE A 9 -8.61 -49.38 -13.77
C ILE A 9 -7.23 -49.24 -14.43
N TRP A 10 -7.18 -48.92 -15.72
CA TRP A 10 -5.93 -48.70 -16.44
C TRP A 10 -5.18 -47.45 -15.96
N LEU A 11 -5.90 -46.34 -15.74
CA LEU A 11 -5.33 -45.10 -15.20
C LEU A 11 -4.84 -45.26 -13.75
N ALA A 12 -5.59 -45.98 -12.92
CA ALA A 12 -5.17 -46.29 -11.55
C ALA A 12 -3.93 -47.21 -11.53
N GLY A 13 -3.85 -48.19 -12.44
CA GLY A 13 -2.69 -49.07 -12.60
C GLY A 13 -1.43 -48.32 -13.05
N ALA A 14 -1.57 -47.40 -14.01
CA ALA A 14 -0.46 -46.57 -14.49
C ALA A 14 0.07 -45.61 -13.39
N ALA A 15 -0.83 -45.01 -12.60
CA ALA A 15 -0.44 -44.16 -11.48
C ALA A 15 0.30 -44.94 -10.38
N LEU A 16 -0.15 -46.17 -10.08
CA LEU A 16 0.50 -47.04 -9.10
C LEU A 16 1.88 -47.51 -9.58
N LEU A 17 2.03 -47.85 -10.86
CA LEU A 17 3.32 -48.19 -11.48
C LEU A 17 4.30 -47.01 -11.45
N GLY A 18 3.82 -45.79 -11.71
CA GLY A 18 4.62 -44.56 -11.61
C GLY A 18 5.10 -44.29 -10.17
N ALA A 19 4.23 -44.49 -9.18
CA ALA A 19 4.58 -44.32 -7.77
C ALA A 19 5.60 -45.37 -7.29
N VAL A 20 5.45 -46.62 -7.72
CA VAL A 20 6.39 -47.71 -7.40
C VAL A 20 7.74 -47.49 -8.11
N ALA A 21 7.73 -47.07 -9.37
CA ALA A 21 8.96 -46.72 -10.10
C ALA A 21 9.69 -45.53 -9.48
N GLY A 22 8.96 -44.49 -9.04
CA GLY A 22 9.52 -43.34 -8.33
C GLY A 22 10.12 -43.72 -6.98
N ALA A 23 9.45 -44.58 -6.20
CA ALA A 23 9.97 -45.08 -4.93
C ALA A 23 11.21 -45.98 -5.10
N LEU A 24 11.25 -46.81 -6.15
CA LEU A 24 12.42 -47.60 -6.50
C LEU A 24 13.58 -46.70 -6.96
N LEU A 25 13.33 -45.68 -7.78
CA LEU A 25 14.36 -44.71 -8.16
C LEU A 25 14.93 -44.01 -6.92
N HIS A 26 14.08 -43.55 -6.00
CA HIS A 26 14.50 -42.83 -4.79
C HIS A 26 15.27 -43.74 -3.80
N ARG A 27 15.02 -45.05 -3.84
CA ARG A 27 15.71 -46.04 -2.99
C ARG A 27 17.04 -46.53 -3.58
N PHE A 28 17.15 -46.60 -4.91
CA PHE A 28 18.36 -47.12 -5.59
C PHE A 28 19.31 -46.04 -6.13
N LEU A 29 18.86 -44.80 -6.39
CA LEU A 29 19.74 -43.68 -6.74
C LEU A 29 20.88 -43.47 -5.73
N PRO A 30 20.62 -43.48 -4.40
CA PRO A 30 21.67 -43.26 -3.40
C PRO A 30 22.71 -44.39 -3.34
N GLN A 31 22.36 -45.59 -3.81
CA GLN A 31 23.27 -46.74 -3.89
C GLN A 31 24.09 -46.70 -5.19
N ALA A 32 23.46 -46.37 -6.32
CA ALA A 32 24.14 -46.17 -7.59
C ALA A 32 25.14 -45.00 -7.55
N VAL A 33 24.75 -43.88 -6.93
CA VAL A 33 25.62 -42.71 -6.73
C VAL A 33 26.78 -43.03 -5.78
N ARG A 34 26.57 -43.83 -4.72
CA ARG A 34 27.66 -44.31 -3.85
C ARG A 34 28.62 -45.25 -4.57
N HIS A 35 28.13 -46.08 -5.48
CA HIS A 35 28.98 -46.96 -6.27
C HIS A 35 29.79 -46.19 -7.32
N LEU A 36 29.20 -45.13 -7.91
CA LEU A 36 29.86 -44.21 -8.83
C LEU A 36 30.94 -43.37 -8.12
N LEU A 37 30.63 -42.85 -6.92
CA LEU A 37 31.57 -42.05 -6.11
C LEU A 37 32.75 -42.88 -5.57
N ARG A 38 32.58 -44.20 -5.38
CA ARG A 38 33.69 -45.13 -5.07
C ARG A 38 34.61 -45.38 -6.27
N LEU A 39 34.14 -45.19 -7.49
CA LEU A 39 34.94 -45.35 -8.72
C LEU A 39 35.68 -44.05 -9.10
N THR A 40 35.31 -42.90 -8.55
CA THR A 40 35.86 -41.58 -8.95
C THR A 40 36.80 -40.92 -7.92
N GLY A 41 37.17 -41.60 -6.84
CA GLY A 41 38.36 -41.24 -6.03
C GLY A 41 38.36 -39.88 -5.32
N LEU A 42 37.22 -39.23 -5.10
CA LEU A 42 37.15 -37.93 -4.41
C LEU A 42 36.81 -38.10 -2.92
N ARG A 43 37.79 -37.81 -2.04
CA ARG A 43 37.66 -37.79 -0.57
C ARG A 43 37.37 -36.36 -0.07
N GLY A 44 36.38 -36.22 0.82
CA GLY A 44 36.15 -35.05 1.68
C GLY A 44 35.57 -35.50 3.02
N PRO A 45 35.84 -34.81 4.15
CA PRO A 45 35.82 -35.38 5.50
C PRO A 45 34.42 -35.41 6.14
N VAL A 46 34.25 -36.34 7.10
CA VAL A 46 33.04 -36.59 7.91
C VAL A 46 33.35 -36.30 9.39
N PRO A 47 32.48 -35.62 10.16
CA PRO A 47 32.50 -35.68 11.62
C PRO A 47 31.48 -36.70 12.15
N GLY A 48 31.89 -37.48 13.16
CA GLY A 48 31.20 -38.65 13.69
C GLY A 48 30.41 -38.44 15.00
N GLU A 49 29.59 -39.45 15.28
CA GLU A 49 28.82 -39.69 16.51
C GLU A 49 29.64 -40.43 17.60
N PRO A 50 29.15 -40.51 18.86
CA PRO A 50 29.97 -40.64 20.07
C PRO A 50 30.21 -42.09 20.54
N SER A 51 31.18 -42.27 21.43
CA SER A 51 31.42 -43.52 22.17
C SER A 51 31.51 -43.27 23.68
N ALA A 52 30.95 -44.20 24.44
CA ALA A 52 30.82 -44.20 25.90
C ALA A 52 32.06 -44.76 26.65
N ASP A 53 32.01 -44.53 27.97
CA ASP A 53 32.76 -45.12 29.10
C ASP A 53 34.13 -44.54 29.48
N THR A 54 34.22 -43.89 30.66
CA THR A 54 34.70 -44.52 31.92
C THR A 54 35.03 -43.47 33.03
N LEU A 55 34.27 -43.55 34.14
CA LEU A 55 34.57 -43.37 35.58
C LEU A 55 35.61 -42.33 36.11
N ALA A 56 35.06 -41.45 36.96
CA ALA A 56 35.38 -41.21 38.39
C ALA A 56 36.42 -40.16 38.87
N ALA A 57 35.90 -39.35 39.84
CA ALA A 57 36.51 -38.78 41.05
C ALA A 57 37.35 -37.48 40.98
N ASP A 58 36.82 -36.37 41.52
CA ASP A 58 36.98 -35.90 42.92
C ASP A 58 37.12 -34.35 43.09
N ALA A 59 36.55 -33.86 44.19
CA ALA A 59 36.81 -32.62 44.96
C ALA A 59 36.60 -31.18 44.39
N ARG A 60 35.97 -30.34 45.23
CA ARG A 60 35.55 -28.91 45.11
C ARG A 60 36.67 -27.92 45.60
N PRO A 61 36.44 -26.60 45.85
CA PRO A 61 35.46 -25.57 45.39
C PRO A 61 36.11 -24.20 45.00
N ASP A 62 35.26 -23.20 44.71
CA ASP A 62 35.46 -21.73 44.75
C ASP A 62 35.89 -20.98 43.46
N GLU A 63 34.93 -20.32 42.80
CA GLU A 63 34.95 -18.88 42.50
C GLU A 63 33.60 -18.39 41.91
N LEU A 64 33.26 -17.13 42.22
CA LEU A 64 31.99 -16.41 42.03
C LEU A 64 31.55 -16.16 40.57
N PRO A 65 30.27 -15.83 40.30
CA PRO A 65 29.66 -15.92 38.98
C PRO A 65 30.04 -14.74 38.08
N ASN A 66 30.54 -15.05 36.88
CA ASN A 66 30.78 -14.07 35.82
C ASN A 66 29.73 -14.19 34.72
N ALA A 67 29.32 -13.01 34.25
CA ALA A 67 28.19 -12.74 33.38
C ALA A 67 28.17 -13.55 32.09
N ASP A 68 26.95 -14.00 31.76
CA ASP A 68 26.43 -14.51 30.50
C ASP A 68 27.43 -14.68 29.34
N ALA A 69 27.78 -15.95 29.11
CA ALA A 69 28.45 -16.43 27.93
C ALA A 69 27.56 -16.25 26.70
N LEU A 70 28.04 -15.47 25.73
CA LEU A 70 27.64 -15.61 24.33
C LEU A 70 28.10 -16.98 23.82
N ASP A 71 27.17 -17.71 23.22
CA ASP A 71 27.37 -19.01 22.57
C ASP A 71 28.34 -18.84 21.37
N PRO A 72 29.50 -19.53 21.33
CA PRO A 72 30.52 -19.30 20.30
C PRO A 72 30.19 -19.94 18.94
N ASP A 73 29.04 -20.63 18.80
CA ASP A 73 28.61 -21.30 17.57
C ASP A 73 27.51 -20.56 16.78
N GLU A 74 27.11 -19.34 17.17
CA GLU A 74 26.34 -18.49 16.25
C GLU A 74 27.26 -17.89 15.18
N PRO A 75 27.01 -18.11 13.87
CA PRO A 75 27.80 -17.50 12.82
C PRO A 75 27.60 -15.98 12.87
N THR A 76 28.58 -15.28 13.43
CA THR A 76 28.67 -13.82 13.32
C THR A 76 28.70 -13.49 11.82
N PRO A 77 27.78 -12.66 11.28
CA PRO A 77 27.78 -12.37 9.86
C PRO A 77 29.10 -11.72 9.50
N SER A 78 29.91 -12.40 8.68
CA SER A 78 31.18 -11.86 8.19
C SER A 78 30.95 -10.48 7.54
N LEU A 79 31.91 -9.55 7.63
CA LEU A 79 31.80 -8.22 6.99
C LEU A 79 31.44 -8.32 5.49
N ARG A 80 31.83 -9.41 4.81
CA ARG A 80 31.43 -9.72 3.43
C ARG A 80 29.92 -9.92 3.27
N SER A 81 29.25 -10.49 4.26
CA SER A 81 27.79 -10.72 4.25
C SER A 81 26.99 -9.43 4.47
N ALA A 82 27.58 -8.37 5.04
CA ALA A 82 26.92 -7.06 5.21
C ALA A 82 27.03 -6.17 3.97
N MET A 83 27.91 -6.52 3.01
CA MET A 83 28.17 -5.73 1.79
C MET A 83 27.31 -6.14 0.60
N SER A 84 26.58 -7.26 0.67
CA SER A 84 25.71 -7.76 -0.39
C SER A 84 24.30 -8.04 0.12
N ASP A 85 23.28 -7.73 -0.68
CA ASP A 85 21.90 -8.12 -0.39
C ASP A 85 21.74 -9.65 -0.53
N PRO A 86 21.29 -10.36 0.52
CA PRO A 86 21.24 -11.82 0.52
C PRO A 86 20.19 -12.39 -0.45
N LEU A 87 19.20 -11.60 -0.85
CA LEU A 87 18.16 -12.07 -1.78
C LEU A 87 18.60 -12.00 -3.23
N THR A 88 19.16 -10.85 -3.64
CA THR A 88 19.48 -10.53 -5.03
C THR A 88 20.96 -10.70 -5.39
N GLY A 89 21.85 -10.74 -4.39
CA GLY A 89 23.30 -10.76 -4.60
C GLY A 89 23.89 -9.42 -5.05
N LEU A 90 23.07 -8.37 -5.16
CA LEU A 90 23.51 -7.00 -5.47
C LEU A 90 24.29 -6.39 -4.30
N ALA A 91 24.93 -5.24 -4.53
CA ALA A 91 25.52 -4.49 -3.43
C ALA A 91 24.44 -4.09 -2.41
N SER A 92 24.80 -4.09 -1.13
CA SER A 92 23.95 -3.51 -0.09
C SER A 92 24.03 -1.98 -0.14
N ARG A 93 23.08 -1.31 0.52
CA ARG A 93 23.10 0.15 0.71
C ARG A 93 24.45 0.65 1.23
N LEU A 94 25.01 -0.05 2.22
CA LEU A 94 26.29 0.31 2.84
C LEU A 94 27.45 0.27 1.82
N MET A 95 27.50 -0.77 0.98
CA MET A 95 28.52 -0.90 -0.06
C MET A 95 28.38 0.19 -1.13
N LEU A 96 27.16 0.54 -1.53
CA LEU A 96 26.94 1.61 -2.49
C LEU A 96 27.31 2.98 -1.91
N GLU A 97 26.97 3.27 -0.66
CA GLU A 97 27.32 4.54 -0.01
C GLU A 97 28.83 4.74 0.04
N ASP A 98 29.60 3.69 0.36
CA ASP A 98 31.07 3.71 0.33
C ASP A 98 31.62 3.93 -1.10
N GLN A 99 31.08 3.20 -2.08
CA GLN A 99 31.50 3.35 -3.48
C GLN A 99 31.14 4.72 -4.06
N LEU A 100 29.98 5.26 -3.73
CA LEU A 100 29.56 6.61 -4.10
C LEU A 100 30.49 7.65 -3.48
N ALA A 101 30.83 7.51 -2.20
CA ALA A 101 31.75 8.42 -1.52
C ALA A 101 33.13 8.43 -2.19
N SER A 102 33.64 7.25 -2.55
CA SER A 102 34.91 7.05 -3.25
C SER A 102 34.89 7.55 -4.70
N ALA A 103 33.81 7.26 -5.44
CA ALA A 103 33.61 7.73 -6.81
C ALA A 103 33.52 9.25 -6.87
N ALA A 104 32.78 9.88 -5.96
CA ALA A 104 32.65 11.34 -5.92
C ALA A 104 34.00 12.04 -5.71
N LEU A 105 34.86 11.52 -4.81
CA LEU A 105 36.23 12.04 -4.63
C LEU A 105 37.07 11.90 -5.92
N ARG A 106 36.95 10.76 -6.60
CA ARG A 106 37.64 10.53 -7.88
C ARG A 106 37.14 11.45 -9.00
N ALA A 107 35.84 11.72 -9.02
CA ALA A 107 35.17 12.56 -9.99
C ALA A 107 35.56 14.03 -9.79
N GLU A 108 35.55 14.51 -8.54
CA GLU A 108 36.00 15.85 -8.16
C GLU A 108 37.46 16.09 -8.55
N ALA A 109 38.36 15.16 -8.21
CA ALA A 109 39.79 15.28 -8.55
C ALA A 109 40.06 15.29 -10.06
N ARG A 110 39.17 14.70 -10.88
CA ARG A 110 39.32 14.60 -12.34
C ARG A 110 38.37 15.51 -13.11
N GLN A 111 37.59 16.35 -12.44
CA GLN A 111 36.54 17.18 -13.03
C GLN A 111 35.58 16.37 -13.93
N ARG A 112 35.18 15.19 -13.46
CA ARG A 112 34.23 14.30 -14.13
C ARG A 112 32.89 14.29 -13.41
N ARG A 113 31.88 13.83 -14.11
CA ARG A 113 30.53 13.64 -13.56
C ARG A 113 30.29 12.21 -13.10
N LEU A 114 29.28 12.08 -12.25
CA LEU A 114 28.65 10.81 -11.89
C LEU A 114 27.14 10.97 -12.05
N ALA A 115 26.44 9.88 -12.39
CA ALA A 115 24.99 9.84 -12.28
C ALA A 115 24.58 8.84 -11.21
N LEU A 116 23.61 9.21 -10.38
CA LEU A 116 22.93 8.31 -9.45
C LEU A 116 21.46 8.23 -9.84
N LEU A 117 20.99 7.02 -10.10
CA LEU A 117 19.60 6.72 -10.38
C LEU A 117 19.00 6.01 -9.16
N TYR A 118 17.88 6.53 -8.65
CA TYR A 118 17.06 5.89 -7.62
C TYR A 118 15.82 5.30 -8.27
N LEU A 119 15.62 4.00 -8.12
CA LEU A 119 14.58 3.25 -8.78
C LEU A 119 13.65 2.64 -7.73
N ASP A 120 12.35 2.76 -7.98
CA ASP A 120 11.31 2.10 -7.20
C ASP A 120 10.36 1.39 -8.17
N LEU A 121 10.02 0.13 -7.85
CA LEU A 121 9.12 -0.68 -8.66
C LEU A 121 7.66 -0.32 -8.36
N ASP A 122 6.96 0.25 -9.35
CA ASP A 122 5.58 0.65 -9.15
C ASP A 122 4.69 -0.59 -8.99
N GLY A 123 3.83 -0.56 -7.96
CA GLY A 123 2.86 -1.64 -7.73
C GLY A 123 3.49 -2.98 -7.32
N PHE A 124 4.78 -3.02 -6.93
CA PHE A 124 5.43 -4.27 -6.50
C PHE A 124 4.73 -4.92 -5.31
N LYS A 125 4.23 -4.10 -4.37
CA LYS A 125 3.39 -4.56 -3.26
C LYS A 125 2.18 -5.36 -3.74
N ALA A 126 1.43 -4.85 -4.72
CA ALA A 126 0.27 -5.56 -5.28
C ALA A 126 0.65 -6.91 -5.90
N ILE A 127 1.88 -7.06 -6.39
CA ILE A 127 2.39 -8.34 -6.91
C ILE A 127 2.76 -9.30 -5.78
N ASN A 128 3.38 -8.82 -4.70
CA ASN A 128 3.57 -9.65 -3.49
C ASN A 128 2.24 -10.14 -2.94
N ASP A 129 1.25 -9.27 -2.91
CA ASP A 129 -0.08 -9.57 -2.39
C ASP A 129 -0.79 -10.59 -3.30
N SER A 130 -0.68 -10.42 -4.62
CA SER A 130 -1.31 -11.31 -5.61
C SER A 130 -0.60 -12.64 -5.82
N CYS A 131 0.73 -12.69 -5.65
CA CYS A 131 1.59 -13.82 -6.02
C CYS A 131 2.29 -14.50 -4.85
N GLY A 132 2.22 -13.91 -3.67
CA GLY A 132 2.93 -14.34 -2.47
C GLY A 132 4.39 -13.90 -2.47
N TYR A 133 4.94 -13.73 -1.27
CA TYR A 133 6.31 -13.26 -1.04
C TYR A 133 7.38 -14.10 -1.76
N ARG A 134 7.19 -15.42 -1.92
CA ARG A 134 8.14 -16.27 -2.66
C ARG A 134 8.23 -15.90 -4.16
N ALA A 135 7.11 -15.53 -4.77
CA ALA A 135 7.08 -15.08 -6.15
C ALA A 135 7.64 -13.66 -6.27
N GLY A 136 7.33 -12.80 -5.31
CA GLY A 136 7.96 -11.48 -5.13
C GLY A 136 9.48 -11.54 -5.04
N ASP A 137 10.00 -12.44 -4.21
CA ASP A 137 11.43 -12.70 -4.08
C ASP A 137 12.04 -13.19 -5.39
N GLY A 138 11.33 -14.05 -6.12
CA GLY A 138 11.72 -14.47 -7.48
C GLY A 138 11.78 -13.29 -8.43
N LEU A 139 10.77 -12.42 -8.39
CA LEU A 139 10.68 -11.23 -9.21
C LEU A 139 11.82 -10.24 -8.93
N LEU A 140 12.16 -10.00 -7.66
CA LEU A 140 13.28 -9.14 -7.27
C LEU A 140 14.61 -9.67 -7.77
N ARG A 141 14.81 -11.00 -7.77
CA ARG A 141 16.00 -11.61 -8.37
C ARG A 141 16.05 -11.39 -9.87
N GLU A 142 14.93 -11.55 -10.57
CA GLU A 142 14.86 -11.29 -12.02
C GLU A 142 15.08 -9.81 -12.36
N VAL A 143 14.54 -8.89 -11.56
CA VAL A 143 14.81 -7.45 -11.67
C VAL A 143 16.29 -7.18 -11.50
N ALA A 144 16.93 -7.74 -10.47
CA ALA A 144 18.36 -7.60 -10.24
C ALA A 144 19.20 -8.10 -11.43
N ILE A 145 18.85 -9.27 -11.98
CA ILE A 145 19.50 -9.83 -13.17
C ILE A 145 19.36 -8.87 -14.36
N ARG A 146 18.14 -8.36 -14.62
CA ARG A 146 17.91 -7.42 -15.72
C ARG A 146 18.71 -6.14 -15.55
N LEU A 147 18.74 -5.56 -14.35
CA LEU A 147 19.55 -4.38 -14.06
C LEU A 147 21.03 -4.65 -14.32
N LEU A 148 21.57 -5.78 -13.85
CA LEU A 148 22.97 -6.17 -14.07
C LEU A 148 23.33 -6.30 -15.56
N THR A 149 22.40 -6.76 -16.41
CA THR A 149 22.65 -6.83 -17.87
C THR A 149 22.72 -5.45 -18.54
N LEU A 150 22.20 -4.42 -17.90
CA LEU A 150 22.21 -3.04 -18.41
C LEU A 150 23.40 -2.24 -17.89
N ALA A 151 23.90 -2.57 -16.71
CA ALA A 151 25.06 -1.94 -16.10
C ALA A 151 26.35 -2.25 -16.87
N ARG A 152 27.23 -1.25 -16.94
CA ARG A 152 28.62 -1.42 -17.38
C ARG A 152 29.46 -1.97 -16.23
N SER A 153 30.67 -2.43 -16.54
CA SER A 153 31.62 -2.91 -15.53
C SER A 153 32.03 -1.85 -14.50
N THR A 154 31.84 -0.57 -14.81
CA THR A 154 32.11 0.57 -13.94
C THR A 154 30.90 0.99 -13.11
N ASP A 155 29.71 0.50 -13.45
CA ASP A 155 28.48 0.89 -12.79
C ASP A 155 28.23 -0.04 -11.59
N THR A 156 27.65 0.52 -10.54
CA THR A 156 27.25 -0.26 -9.36
C THR A 156 25.75 -0.27 -9.25
N ILE A 157 25.18 -1.46 -9.04
CA ILE A 157 23.78 -1.62 -8.68
C ILE A 157 23.68 -2.13 -7.25
N ALA A 158 22.84 -1.49 -6.46
CA ALA A 158 22.51 -1.88 -5.12
C ALA A 158 21.02 -2.01 -4.91
N ARG A 159 20.63 -2.88 -3.98
CA ARG A 159 19.28 -2.90 -3.44
C ARG A 159 19.31 -2.24 -2.05
N VAL A 160 18.46 -1.25 -1.85
CA VAL A 160 18.49 -0.39 -0.64
C VAL A 160 17.25 -0.48 0.23
N GLY A 161 16.15 -0.99 -0.34
CA GLY A 161 14.88 -1.21 0.34
C GLY A 161 14.20 -2.48 -0.14
N ALA A 162 12.90 -2.60 0.12
CA ALA A 162 12.12 -3.78 -0.27
C ALA A 162 12.09 -3.94 -1.80
N ASP A 163 11.69 -2.89 -2.50
CA ASP A 163 11.52 -2.79 -3.95
C ASP A 163 12.34 -1.64 -4.57
N GLU A 164 13.28 -1.10 -3.79
CA GLU A 164 14.09 0.04 -4.15
C GLU A 164 15.52 -0.35 -4.54
N PHE A 165 15.99 0.20 -5.65
CA PHE A 165 17.31 -0.04 -6.19
C PHE A 165 18.03 1.29 -6.46
N LEU A 166 19.34 1.28 -6.35
CA LEU A 166 20.21 2.38 -6.73
C LEU A 166 21.16 1.92 -7.83
N MET A 167 21.36 2.76 -8.85
CA MET A 167 22.36 2.55 -9.89
C MET A 167 23.31 3.75 -9.94
N LEU A 168 24.58 3.52 -9.63
CA LEU A 168 25.66 4.49 -9.73
C LEU A 168 26.40 4.31 -11.06
N MET A 169 26.44 5.36 -11.87
CA MET A 169 27.18 5.41 -13.12
C MET A 169 28.49 6.18 -12.93
N ASP A 170 29.62 5.46 -12.87
CA ASP A 170 30.96 6.01 -12.72
C ASP A 170 31.69 6.00 -14.08
N GLY A 171 31.39 6.99 -14.92
CA GLY A 171 31.89 7.03 -16.30
C GLY A 171 31.76 8.40 -16.99
N ASP A 172 31.70 9.48 -16.22
CA ASP A 172 31.44 10.85 -16.72
C ASP A 172 30.16 11.00 -17.57
N PRO A 173 29.01 10.48 -17.11
CA PRO A 173 27.76 10.63 -17.86
C PRO A 173 27.31 12.09 -17.88
N ASP A 174 26.86 12.56 -19.05
CA ASP A 174 26.02 13.75 -19.14
C ASP A 174 24.54 13.41 -18.91
N SER A 175 23.69 14.43 -18.83
CA SER A 175 22.25 14.24 -18.62
C SER A 175 21.63 13.38 -19.73
N ALA A 176 22.07 13.54 -21.00
CA ALA A 176 21.57 12.74 -22.10
C ALA A 176 21.90 11.24 -21.95
N ALA A 177 23.12 10.92 -21.53
CA ALA A 177 23.54 9.56 -21.25
C ALA A 177 22.76 8.95 -20.08
N ALA A 178 22.53 9.73 -19.02
CA ALA A 178 21.73 9.28 -17.87
C ALA A 178 20.27 9.02 -18.25
N THR A 179 19.65 9.89 -19.05
CA THR A 179 18.30 9.69 -19.61
C THR A 179 18.22 8.42 -20.44
N LEU A 180 19.19 8.20 -21.35
CA LEU A 180 19.23 7.00 -22.18
C LEU A 180 19.31 5.72 -21.34
N VAL A 181 20.07 5.73 -20.24
CA VAL A 181 20.14 4.59 -19.32
C VAL A 181 18.83 4.41 -18.56
N ALA A 182 18.25 5.49 -18.03
CA ALA A 182 16.96 5.43 -17.32
C ALA A 182 15.84 4.87 -18.22
N ASP A 183 15.76 5.31 -19.47
CA ASP A 183 14.77 4.78 -20.43
C ASP A 183 15.03 3.32 -20.78
N ARG A 184 16.30 2.91 -20.94
CA ARG A 184 16.65 1.50 -21.16
C ARG A 184 16.27 0.63 -19.97
N VAL A 185 16.50 1.11 -18.75
CA VAL A 185 16.10 0.41 -17.53
C VAL A 185 14.59 0.27 -17.48
N ARG A 186 13.86 1.36 -17.65
CA ARG A 186 12.40 1.35 -17.65
C ARG A 186 11.83 0.38 -18.69
N GLN A 187 12.30 0.44 -19.93
CA GLN A 187 11.88 -0.48 -21.01
C GLN A 187 12.22 -1.94 -20.71
N ALA A 188 13.39 -2.21 -20.11
CA ALA A 188 13.78 -3.58 -19.75
C ALA A 188 12.94 -4.13 -18.60
N LEU A 189 12.62 -3.29 -17.61
CA LEU A 189 11.80 -3.69 -16.47
C LEU A 189 10.33 -3.83 -16.83
N GLN A 190 9.84 -3.15 -17.87
CA GLN A 190 8.49 -3.33 -18.42
C GLN A 190 8.27 -4.65 -19.16
N ARG A 191 9.34 -5.35 -19.56
CA ARG A 191 9.18 -6.64 -20.23
C ARG A 191 8.50 -7.63 -19.29
N PRO A 192 7.63 -8.52 -19.79
CA PRO A 192 6.92 -9.42 -18.91
C PRO A 192 7.86 -10.36 -18.13
N TYR A 193 7.48 -10.70 -16.91
CA TYR A 193 8.16 -11.65 -16.04
C TYR A 193 7.35 -12.93 -15.98
N GLN A 194 8.03 -14.06 -16.20
CA GLN A 194 7.42 -15.36 -16.10
C GLN A 194 7.52 -15.84 -14.65
N LEU A 195 6.38 -15.88 -13.97
CA LEU A 195 6.25 -16.46 -12.64
C LEU A 195 5.50 -17.79 -12.75
N PRO A 196 5.61 -18.71 -11.77
CA PRO A 196 4.89 -19.98 -11.80
C PRO A 196 3.38 -19.76 -12.02
N GLY A 197 2.89 -20.17 -13.19
CA GLY A 197 1.47 -20.14 -13.55
C GLY A 197 0.92 -18.82 -14.10
N ARG A 198 1.73 -17.76 -14.29
CA ARG A 198 1.26 -16.50 -14.91
C ARG A 198 2.39 -15.59 -15.39
N GLU A 199 2.03 -14.67 -16.28
CA GLU A 199 2.88 -13.56 -16.71
C GLU A 199 2.53 -12.29 -15.93
N VAL A 200 3.53 -11.57 -15.43
CA VAL A 200 3.35 -10.29 -14.69
C VAL A 200 4.12 -9.17 -15.38
N ARG A 201 3.56 -7.96 -15.37
CA ARG A 201 4.23 -6.75 -15.85
C ARG A 201 4.45 -5.80 -14.67
N LEU A 202 5.62 -5.18 -14.65
CA LEU A 202 6.03 -4.16 -13.70
C LEU A 202 6.29 -2.86 -14.45
N SER A 203 6.13 -1.72 -13.77
CA SER A 203 6.80 -0.48 -14.17
C SER A 203 7.73 -0.01 -13.06
N CYS A 204 8.50 1.03 -13.33
CA CYS A 204 9.34 1.66 -12.32
C CYS A 204 9.35 3.18 -12.49
N SER A 205 9.47 3.84 -11.35
CA SER A 205 9.72 5.28 -11.25
C SER A 205 11.20 5.51 -10.93
N ILE A 206 11.84 6.46 -11.64
CA ILE A 206 13.29 6.68 -11.56
C ILE A 206 13.58 8.15 -11.25
N GLY A 207 14.35 8.41 -10.19
CA GLY A 207 14.93 9.72 -9.89
C GLY A 207 16.39 9.80 -10.31
N ILE A 208 16.80 10.88 -10.97
CA ILE A 208 18.15 11.02 -11.53
C ILE A 208 18.88 12.23 -10.94
N VAL A 209 20.08 12.01 -10.45
CA VAL A 209 20.99 13.05 -9.96
C VAL A 209 22.31 13.00 -10.71
N ILE A 210 22.80 14.16 -11.19
CA ILE A 210 24.14 14.30 -11.78
C ILE A 210 25.02 15.04 -10.79
N TYR A 211 26.13 14.43 -10.36
CA TYR A 211 27.16 15.12 -9.57
C TYR A 211 28.24 15.65 -10.51
N PRO A 212 28.73 16.90 -10.33
CA PRO A 212 28.43 17.85 -9.26
C PRO A 212 27.21 18.77 -9.52
N ASP A 213 26.58 18.69 -10.68
CA ASP A 213 25.56 19.63 -11.15
C ASP A 213 24.36 19.78 -10.18
N HIS A 214 23.94 18.67 -9.57
CA HIS A 214 22.84 18.58 -8.61
C HIS A 214 23.35 18.58 -7.16
N GLY A 215 24.52 19.21 -6.93
CA GLY A 215 25.07 19.66 -5.64
C GLY A 215 25.86 18.62 -4.83
N SER A 216 25.79 18.72 -3.50
CA SER A 216 26.84 18.14 -2.64
C SER A 216 26.76 16.63 -2.51
N ARG A 217 27.93 15.99 -2.37
CA ARG A 217 28.11 14.53 -2.24
C ARG A 217 27.21 13.91 -1.16
N ALA A 218 27.05 14.58 -0.02
CA ALA A 218 26.28 14.09 1.11
C ALA A 218 24.77 13.99 0.84
N ARG A 219 24.24 14.70 -0.17
CA ARG A 219 22.80 14.77 -0.45
C ARG A 219 22.38 13.98 -1.69
N LEU A 220 23.31 13.36 -2.43
CA LEU A 220 23.01 12.75 -3.73
C LEU A 220 21.91 11.68 -3.65
N ILE A 221 21.95 10.80 -2.64
CA ILE A 221 20.93 9.75 -2.45
C ILE A 221 19.57 10.37 -2.12
N ALA A 222 19.53 11.31 -1.17
CA ALA A 222 18.27 11.98 -0.78
C ALA A 222 17.64 12.78 -1.92
N ARG A 223 18.46 13.39 -2.78
CA ARG A 223 18.01 14.13 -3.96
C ARG A 223 17.51 13.21 -5.06
N ALA A 224 18.15 12.06 -5.24
CA ALA A 224 17.69 11.05 -6.19
C ALA A 224 16.36 10.43 -5.73
N ASP A 225 16.18 10.21 -4.43
CA ASP A 225 14.91 9.79 -3.82
C ASP A 225 13.81 10.84 -4.04
N ALA A 226 14.08 12.12 -3.76
CA ALA A 226 13.12 13.20 -4.01
C ALA A 226 12.67 13.27 -5.48
N ALA A 227 13.61 13.09 -6.42
CA ALA A 227 13.29 13.04 -7.85
C ALA A 227 12.48 11.79 -8.24
N MET A 228 12.75 10.64 -7.63
CA MET A 228 11.97 9.42 -7.84
C MET A 228 10.55 9.60 -7.34
N LEU A 229 10.37 10.21 -6.16
CA LEU A 229 9.06 10.49 -5.61
C LEU A 229 8.28 11.47 -6.49
N ALA A 230 8.95 12.47 -7.07
CA ALA A 230 8.34 13.36 -8.05
C ALA A 230 7.86 12.57 -9.30
N ALA A 231 8.66 11.62 -9.80
CA ALA A 231 8.25 10.74 -10.89
C ALA A 231 7.02 9.88 -10.53
N LYS A 232 6.95 9.36 -9.29
CA LYS A 232 5.77 8.65 -8.79
C LYS A 232 4.52 9.53 -8.76
N ARG A 233 4.64 10.76 -8.24
CA ARG A 233 3.52 11.72 -8.16
C ARG A 233 3.02 12.15 -9.54
N ALA A 234 3.89 12.17 -10.54
CA ALA A 234 3.53 12.52 -11.91
C ALA A 234 2.86 11.38 -12.72
N GLY A 235 2.48 10.28 -12.07
CA GLY A 235 1.79 9.14 -12.69
C GLY A 235 2.61 7.85 -12.74
N GLY A 236 3.84 7.87 -12.22
CA GLY A 236 4.73 6.72 -12.20
C GLY A 236 5.24 6.32 -13.58
N ASN A 237 5.96 5.19 -13.66
CA ASN A 237 6.48 4.66 -14.92
C ASN A 237 7.26 5.69 -15.78
N MET A 238 8.05 6.54 -15.13
CA MET A 238 8.80 7.60 -15.78
C MET A 238 10.09 7.91 -15.03
N HIS A 239 10.92 8.77 -15.61
CA HIS A 239 12.11 9.29 -14.94
C HIS A 239 12.02 10.80 -14.76
N CYS A 240 12.55 11.30 -13.64
CA CYS A 240 12.68 12.73 -13.37
C CYS A 240 14.10 13.04 -12.91
N PHE A 241 14.66 14.15 -13.39
CA PHE A 241 15.88 14.69 -12.80
C PHE A 241 15.53 15.44 -11.52
N PHE A 242 16.47 15.43 -10.58
CA PHE A 242 16.37 16.28 -9.41
C PHE A 242 16.34 17.75 -9.83
N ASP A 243 15.30 18.43 -9.37
CA ASP A 243 15.18 19.87 -9.38
C ASP A 243 15.28 20.39 -7.94
N PRO A 244 16.01 21.48 -7.64
CA PRO A 244 16.07 22.08 -6.30
C PRO A 244 14.71 22.35 -5.65
N ASP A 245 13.66 22.58 -6.44
CA ASP A 245 12.29 22.75 -5.94
C ASP A 245 11.76 21.45 -5.29
N MET A 246 12.23 20.27 -5.70
CA MET A 246 11.88 18.97 -5.09
C MET A 246 12.45 18.78 -3.68
N GLU A 247 13.49 19.54 -3.30
CA GLU A 247 14.05 19.49 -1.95
C GLU A 247 13.22 20.31 -0.96
N HIS A 248 12.50 21.34 -1.45
CA HIS A 248 11.47 22.03 -0.67
C HIS A 248 10.29 21.08 -0.40
N ASP A 249 9.92 20.22 -1.34
CA ASP A 249 8.85 19.23 -1.14
C ASP A 249 9.15 18.22 -0.01
N ALA A 250 10.42 17.84 0.19
CA ALA A 250 10.80 16.92 1.26
C ALA A 250 10.74 17.59 2.65
N GLN A 251 11.20 18.83 2.77
CA GLN A 251 11.08 19.62 3.99
C GLN A 251 9.61 19.93 4.31
N ASP A 252 8.83 20.23 3.27
CA ASP A 252 7.38 20.45 3.38
C ASP A 252 6.65 19.22 3.91
N VAL A 253 7.03 18.00 3.53
CA VAL A 253 6.44 16.77 4.08
C VAL A 253 6.74 16.62 5.57
N ILE A 254 7.96 16.94 6.01
CA ILE A 254 8.35 16.88 7.42
C ILE A 254 7.58 17.93 8.23
N ASP A 255 7.49 19.15 7.71
CA ASP A 255 6.74 20.23 8.34
C ASP A 255 5.26 19.87 8.43
N LEU A 256 4.67 19.37 7.34
CA LEU A 256 3.27 18.94 7.30
C LEU A 256 3.00 17.75 8.24
N GLN A 257 3.94 16.81 8.38
CA GLN A 257 3.85 15.73 9.37
C GLN A 257 3.83 16.28 10.81
N ARG A 258 4.71 17.24 11.14
CA ARG A 258 4.75 17.87 12.46
C ARG A 258 3.43 18.60 12.73
N ASP A 259 2.95 19.35 11.75
CA ASP A 259 1.75 20.17 11.90
C ASP A 259 0.49 19.31 11.98
N LEU A 260 0.44 18.18 11.26
CA LEU A 260 -0.64 17.19 11.38
C LEU A 260 -0.66 16.54 12.77
N ARG A 261 0.50 16.14 13.29
CA ARG A 261 0.61 15.59 14.65
C ARG A 261 0.05 16.58 15.68
N ARG A 262 0.45 17.86 15.58
CA ARG A 262 -0.07 18.93 16.43
C ARG A 262 -1.58 19.06 16.28
N ALA A 263 -2.10 19.11 15.05
CA ALA A 263 -3.54 19.23 14.78
C ALA A 263 -4.36 18.11 15.43
N ILE A 264 -3.85 16.87 15.42
CA ILE A 264 -4.48 15.71 16.08
C ILE A 264 -4.46 15.90 17.61
N GLU A 265 -3.29 16.22 18.18
CA GLU A 265 -3.11 16.35 19.64
C GLU A 265 -3.92 17.50 20.24
N THR A 266 -3.95 18.66 19.57
CA THR A 266 -4.68 19.84 20.05
C THR A 266 -6.14 19.89 19.58
N ARG A 267 -6.57 18.95 18.72
CA ARG A 267 -7.87 18.93 18.05
C ARG A 267 -8.19 20.25 17.34
N THR A 268 -7.20 20.82 16.64
CA THR A 268 -7.35 22.11 15.92
C THR A 268 -7.17 21.93 14.43
N GLY A 269 -8.04 22.57 13.63
CA GLY A 269 -7.96 22.56 12.16
C GLY A 269 -8.53 21.30 11.50
N LEU A 270 -8.67 20.19 12.22
CA LEU A 270 -9.38 19.01 11.72
C LEU A 270 -10.88 19.16 11.89
N GLU A 271 -11.65 18.84 10.85
CA GLU A 271 -13.11 18.78 10.89
C GLU A 271 -13.65 17.63 10.03
N LEU A 272 -14.87 17.19 10.31
CA LEU A 272 -15.57 16.21 9.48
C LEU A 272 -16.64 16.93 8.65
N HIS A 273 -16.57 16.71 7.33
CA HIS A 273 -17.69 16.96 6.42
C HIS A 273 -18.50 15.68 6.26
N TYR A 274 -19.77 15.83 5.92
CA TYR A 274 -20.70 14.73 5.82
C TYR A 274 -21.37 14.78 4.46
N GLN A 275 -21.30 13.67 3.72
CA GLN A 275 -22.03 13.52 2.46
C GLN A 275 -23.23 12.58 2.68
N PRO A 276 -24.46 12.99 2.38
CA PRO A 276 -25.63 12.16 2.62
C PRO A 276 -25.71 10.96 1.67
N LYS A 277 -26.18 9.82 2.20
CA LYS A 277 -26.59 8.63 1.46
C LYS A 277 -28.10 8.61 1.32
N ILE A 278 -28.59 8.34 0.12
CA ILE A 278 -30.01 8.42 -0.26
C ILE A 278 -30.54 7.04 -0.60
N ASP A 279 -31.66 6.64 0.00
CA ASP A 279 -32.38 5.42 -0.36
C ASP A 279 -32.83 5.49 -1.82
N GLY A 280 -32.40 4.51 -2.61
CA GLY A 280 -32.64 4.46 -4.05
C GLY A 280 -34.13 4.43 -4.41
N ARG A 281 -34.98 3.87 -3.55
CA ARG A 281 -36.42 3.70 -3.81
C ARG A 281 -37.26 4.88 -3.34
N THR A 282 -37.01 5.35 -2.13
CA THR A 282 -37.84 6.35 -1.43
C THR A 282 -37.28 7.76 -1.56
N GLY A 283 -35.99 7.90 -1.89
CA GLY A 283 -35.32 9.20 -1.95
C GLY A 283 -35.06 9.83 -0.57
N GLN A 284 -35.26 9.09 0.52
CA GLN A 284 -34.99 9.56 1.88
C GLN A 284 -33.52 9.36 2.24
N VAL A 285 -33.04 10.13 3.21
CA VAL A 285 -31.66 10.02 3.68
C VAL A 285 -31.54 8.85 4.64
N THR A 286 -30.61 7.94 4.39
CA THR A 286 -30.39 6.73 5.21
C THR A 286 -29.20 6.89 6.16
N GLY A 287 -28.24 7.72 5.78
CA GLY A 287 -27.03 7.97 6.55
C GLY A 287 -26.16 9.04 5.91
N ALA A 288 -24.91 9.14 6.38
CA ALA A 288 -23.91 10.01 5.79
C ALA A 288 -22.50 9.40 5.89
N GLU A 289 -21.67 9.64 4.89
CA GLU A 289 -20.24 9.36 4.97
C GLU A 289 -19.51 10.54 5.60
N ALA A 290 -18.67 10.26 6.59
CA ALA A 290 -17.82 11.24 7.25
C ALA A 290 -16.47 11.35 6.54
N LEU A 291 -16.21 12.53 5.98
CA LEU A 291 -15.04 12.84 5.17
C LEU A 291 -14.17 13.86 5.90
N LEU A 292 -12.96 13.45 6.23
CA LEU A 292 -12.01 14.30 6.97
C LEU A 292 -11.56 15.51 6.13
N ARG A 293 -11.44 16.65 6.79
CA ARG A 293 -10.91 17.91 6.25
C ARG A 293 -9.87 18.47 7.19
N TRP A 294 -8.84 19.09 6.62
CA TRP A 294 -7.78 19.71 7.40
C TRP A 294 -7.55 21.16 6.98
N HIS A 295 -7.98 22.09 7.83
CA HIS A 295 -7.68 23.51 7.75
C HIS A 295 -6.33 23.79 8.40
N HIS A 296 -5.30 23.88 7.57
CA HIS A 296 -3.99 24.30 8.00
C HIS A 296 -3.94 25.83 8.14
N PRO A 297 -3.39 26.38 9.23
CA PRO A 297 -3.35 27.83 9.46
C PRO A 297 -2.65 28.60 8.33
N ASP A 298 -1.54 28.07 7.82
CA ASP A 298 -0.75 28.73 6.77
C ASP A 298 -1.05 28.24 5.34
N ARG A 299 -1.61 27.04 5.18
CA ARG A 299 -1.78 26.38 3.86
C ARG A 299 -3.25 26.31 3.40
N GLY A 300 -4.20 26.75 4.23
CA GLY A 300 -5.62 26.63 3.94
C GLY A 300 -6.08 25.16 4.01
N MET A 301 -7.02 24.78 3.13
CA MET A 301 -7.54 23.41 3.10
C MET A 301 -6.49 22.47 2.49
N VAL A 302 -6.05 21.48 3.26
CA VAL A 302 -5.15 20.41 2.79
C VAL A 302 -5.97 19.17 2.47
N SER A 303 -5.78 18.63 1.27
CA SER A 303 -6.52 17.45 0.80
C SER A 303 -6.15 16.17 1.56
N PRO A 304 -7.13 15.30 1.88
CA PRO A 304 -6.88 13.95 2.40
C PRO A 304 -5.89 13.14 1.57
N GLY A 305 -5.91 13.29 0.24
CA GLY A 305 -4.95 12.62 -0.65
C GLY A 305 -3.49 13.02 -0.42
N VAL A 306 -3.24 14.15 0.26
CA VAL A 306 -1.91 14.61 0.63
C VAL A 306 -1.54 14.15 2.04
N PHE A 307 -2.39 14.41 3.04
CA PHE A 307 -2.02 14.21 4.44
C PHE A 307 -2.28 12.79 4.97
N VAL A 308 -3.20 12.01 4.38
CA VAL A 308 -3.44 10.62 4.80
C VAL A 308 -2.24 9.72 4.49
N PRO A 309 -1.61 9.75 3.30
CA PRO A 309 -0.39 8.99 3.04
C PRO A 309 0.77 9.38 3.97
N ILE A 310 0.85 10.66 4.37
CA ILE A 310 1.80 11.13 5.37
C ILE A 310 1.48 10.51 6.73
N ALA A 311 0.21 10.50 7.13
CA ALA A 311 -0.21 9.89 8.38
C ALA A 311 0.13 8.39 8.44
N GLU A 312 -0.06 7.66 7.35
CA GLU A 312 0.28 6.24 7.23
C GLU A 312 1.79 6.02 7.33
N ARG A 313 2.57 6.76 6.53
CA ARG A 313 4.04 6.65 6.47
C ARG A 313 4.70 6.92 7.82
N PHE A 314 4.21 7.91 8.56
CA PHE A 314 4.81 8.36 9.82
C PHE A 314 4.08 7.84 11.07
N GLY A 315 3.18 6.86 10.91
CA GLY A 315 2.50 6.19 12.04
C GLY A 315 1.51 7.08 12.79
N LEU A 316 1.01 8.16 12.19
CA LEU A 316 -0.06 9.01 12.75
C LEU A 316 -1.46 8.49 12.40
N ILE A 317 -1.59 7.54 11.47
CA ILE A 317 -2.91 7.08 11.00
C ILE A 317 -3.77 6.49 12.13
N GLY A 318 -3.15 5.82 13.11
CA GLY A 318 -3.88 5.29 14.26
C GLY A 318 -4.44 6.36 15.20
N SER A 319 -3.70 7.44 15.44
CA SER A 319 -4.20 8.56 16.26
C SER A 319 -5.19 9.42 15.50
N LEU A 320 -4.96 9.63 14.19
CA LEU A 320 -5.89 10.32 13.31
C LEU A 320 -7.23 9.59 13.20
N GLY A 321 -7.20 8.28 12.94
CA GLY A 321 -8.42 7.48 12.82
C GLY A 321 -9.24 7.46 14.11
N GLN A 322 -8.60 7.47 15.27
CA GLN A 322 -9.32 7.60 16.54
C GLN A 322 -9.94 8.96 16.75
N TRP A 323 -9.25 10.03 16.32
CA TRP A 323 -9.83 11.36 16.31
C TRP A 323 -11.09 11.38 15.45
N VAL A 324 -11.06 10.75 14.27
CA VAL A 324 -12.21 10.64 13.36
C VAL A 324 -13.36 9.85 14.01
N THR A 325 -13.08 8.66 14.58
CA THR A 325 -14.09 7.83 15.25
C THR A 325 -14.73 8.56 16.43
N ASP A 326 -13.93 9.22 17.27
CA ASP A 326 -14.43 10.01 18.39
C ASP A 326 -15.34 11.15 17.91
N GLU A 327 -14.91 11.91 16.90
CA GLU A 327 -15.64 13.06 16.40
C GLU A 327 -16.95 12.67 15.70
N ALA A 328 -16.92 11.59 14.92
CA ALA A 328 -18.13 11.01 14.33
C ALA A 328 -19.12 10.55 15.40
N CYS A 329 -18.67 9.80 16.43
CA CYS A 329 -19.53 9.39 17.54
C CYS A 329 -20.10 10.59 18.31
N ARG A 330 -19.27 11.62 18.56
CA ARG A 330 -19.71 12.87 19.19
C ARG A 330 -20.81 13.55 18.37
N GLN A 331 -20.63 13.64 17.05
CA GLN A 331 -21.60 14.28 16.17
C GLN A 331 -22.90 13.47 16.03
N MET A 332 -22.82 12.14 15.97
CA MET A 332 -24.00 11.26 16.00
C MET A 332 -24.83 11.48 17.26
N ARG A 333 -24.19 11.60 18.43
CA ARG A 333 -24.90 11.88 19.68
C ARG A 333 -25.60 13.24 19.66
N ILE A 334 -25.01 14.24 19.02
CA ILE A 334 -25.64 15.55 18.83
C ILE A 334 -26.86 15.46 17.93
N TRP A 335 -26.76 14.76 16.81
CA TRP A 335 -27.91 14.52 15.92
C TRP A 335 -29.03 13.77 16.64
N GLN A 336 -28.72 12.74 17.41
CA GLN A 336 -29.71 12.02 18.22
C GLN A 336 -30.40 12.94 19.25
N ALA A 337 -29.66 13.85 19.88
CA ALA A 337 -30.26 14.85 20.79
C ALA A 337 -31.20 15.82 20.07
N ALA A 338 -30.94 16.09 18.78
CA ALA A 338 -31.79 16.90 17.91
C ALA A 338 -32.93 16.11 17.25
N GLY A 339 -33.12 14.83 17.59
CA GLY A 339 -34.16 13.97 17.04
C GLY A 339 -33.84 13.38 15.66
N LEU A 340 -32.58 13.47 15.22
CA LEU A 340 -32.09 12.87 13.97
C LEU A 340 -31.35 11.57 14.27
N ASP A 341 -31.81 10.48 13.67
CA ASP A 341 -31.22 9.16 13.83
C ASP A 341 -30.44 8.78 12.56
N MET A 342 -29.15 9.10 12.54
CA MET A 342 -28.28 9.01 11.37
C MET A 342 -27.27 7.87 11.50
N HIS A 343 -27.16 7.05 10.46
CA HIS A 343 -26.01 6.16 10.28
C HIS A 343 -24.82 6.98 9.76
N VAL A 344 -23.63 6.71 10.30
CA VAL A 344 -22.40 7.37 9.85
C VAL A 344 -21.40 6.34 9.41
N ALA A 345 -20.88 6.51 8.19
CA ALA A 345 -19.80 5.71 7.65
C ALA A 345 -18.44 6.44 7.77
N ILE A 346 -17.39 5.71 8.10
CA ILE A 346 -16.03 6.23 8.25
C ILE A 346 -15.05 5.32 7.51
N ASN A 347 -14.19 5.92 6.69
CA ASN A 347 -13.09 5.22 6.03
C ASN A 347 -12.04 4.72 7.03
N LEU A 348 -11.62 3.46 6.85
CA LEU A 348 -10.64 2.80 7.69
C LEU A 348 -9.43 2.38 6.86
N SER A 349 -8.25 2.93 7.18
CA SER A 349 -7.01 2.57 6.48
C SER A 349 -6.59 1.13 6.80
N VAL A 350 -5.94 0.49 5.83
CA VAL A 350 -5.31 -0.83 5.99
C VAL A 350 -4.30 -0.86 7.15
N HIS A 351 -3.63 0.25 7.43
CA HIS A 351 -2.68 0.35 8.54
C HIS A 351 -3.39 0.29 9.90
N GLN A 352 -4.63 0.79 9.99
CA GLN A 352 -5.43 0.70 11.21
C GLN A 352 -5.92 -0.73 11.46
N LEU A 353 -6.20 -1.51 10.40
CA LEU A 353 -6.59 -2.91 10.50
C LEU A 353 -5.52 -3.79 11.17
N ARG A 354 -4.27 -3.36 11.16
CA ARG A 354 -3.15 -4.07 11.79
C ARG A 354 -2.99 -3.73 13.28
N GLN A 355 -3.71 -2.73 13.77
CA GLN A 355 -3.60 -2.31 15.16
C GLN A 355 -4.41 -3.24 16.05
N SER A 356 -3.72 -3.89 17.00
CA SER A 356 -4.34 -4.87 17.89
C SER A 356 -5.40 -4.27 18.82
N ASP A 357 -5.28 -2.98 19.11
CA ASP A 357 -6.12 -2.20 20.03
C ASP A 357 -7.29 -1.46 19.34
N LEU A 358 -7.49 -1.65 18.03
CA LEU A 358 -8.53 -0.95 17.27
C LEU A 358 -9.94 -1.20 17.86
N VAL A 359 -10.25 -2.46 18.16
CA VAL A 359 -11.59 -2.87 18.63
C VAL A 359 -11.91 -2.22 19.98
N GLU A 360 -10.95 -2.24 20.90
CA GLU A 360 -11.04 -1.67 22.23
C GLU A 360 -11.27 -0.15 22.13
N ARG A 361 -10.55 0.52 21.25
CA ARG A 361 -10.69 1.97 21.04
C ARG A 361 -12.05 2.35 20.46
N VAL A 362 -12.57 1.56 19.52
CA VAL A 362 -13.93 1.74 18.97
C VAL A 362 -14.99 1.57 20.07
N GLN A 363 -14.88 0.50 20.88
CA GLN A 363 -15.77 0.28 22.01
C GLN A 363 -15.75 1.44 23.02
N ASP A 364 -14.56 1.99 23.27
CA ASP A 364 -14.39 3.15 24.15
C ASP A 364 -15.07 4.40 23.59
N SER A 365 -14.92 4.70 22.31
CA SER A 365 -15.57 5.84 21.65
C SER A 365 -17.10 5.71 21.71
N LEU A 366 -17.64 4.55 21.34
CA LEU A 366 -19.08 4.28 21.36
C LEU A 366 -19.66 4.44 22.76
N ARG A 367 -19.00 3.88 23.79
CA ARG A 367 -19.41 4.01 25.19
C ARG A 367 -19.33 5.46 25.67
N ARG A 368 -18.23 6.17 25.38
CA ARG A 368 -18.00 7.55 25.82
C ARG A 368 -19.06 8.51 25.29
N HIS A 369 -19.51 8.31 24.07
CA HIS A 369 -20.51 9.16 23.41
C HIS A 369 -21.93 8.60 23.46
N ALA A 370 -22.13 7.43 24.08
CA ALA A 370 -23.41 6.73 24.19
C ALA A 370 -24.09 6.53 22.82
N VAL A 371 -23.32 6.09 21.83
CA VAL A 371 -23.80 5.83 20.46
C VAL A 371 -24.06 4.32 20.28
N PRO A 372 -25.23 3.91 19.76
CA PRO A 372 -25.46 2.51 19.40
C PRO A 372 -24.49 2.06 18.30
N ALA A 373 -23.83 0.93 18.50
CA ALA A 373 -22.79 0.43 17.60
C ALA A 373 -23.29 0.25 16.15
N GLU A 374 -24.53 -0.21 15.98
CA GLU A 374 -25.20 -0.44 14.70
C GLU A 374 -25.27 0.81 13.80
N ARG A 375 -25.14 2.01 14.38
CA ARG A 375 -25.19 3.28 13.65
C ARG A 375 -23.85 3.70 13.07
N LEU A 376 -22.76 3.04 13.48
CA LEU A 376 -21.43 3.28 12.96
C LEU A 376 -21.08 2.21 11.92
N THR A 377 -20.68 2.65 10.74
CA THR A 377 -20.19 1.79 9.66
C THR A 377 -18.72 2.10 9.39
N PHE A 378 -17.87 1.07 9.30
CA PHE A 378 -16.51 1.24 8.78
C PHE A 378 -16.46 0.84 7.32
N GLU A 379 -15.94 1.73 6.49
CA GLU A 379 -15.67 1.52 5.07
C GLU A 379 -14.22 1.11 4.89
N ILE A 380 -14.02 0.01 4.16
CA ILE A 380 -12.71 -0.60 3.97
C ILE A 380 -12.56 -0.91 2.50
N THR A 381 -11.49 -0.43 1.88
CA THR A 381 -11.24 -0.72 0.46
C THR A 381 -11.09 -2.21 0.22
N GLU A 382 -11.53 -2.66 -0.94
CA GLU A 382 -11.39 -4.05 -1.39
C GLU A 382 -9.95 -4.56 -1.19
N SER A 383 -8.96 -3.77 -1.61
CA SER A 383 -7.54 -4.13 -1.48
C SER A 383 -7.10 -4.30 -0.02
N ALA A 384 -7.58 -3.45 0.89
CA ALA A 384 -7.26 -3.53 2.31
C ALA A 384 -7.85 -4.80 2.96
N ALA A 385 -9.07 -5.19 2.57
CA ALA A 385 -9.70 -6.41 3.07
C ALA A 385 -8.97 -7.69 2.61
N MET A 386 -8.27 -7.64 1.47
CA MET A 386 -7.62 -8.79 0.83
C MET A 386 -6.13 -8.95 1.15
N GLU A 387 -5.48 -7.96 1.79
CA GLU A 387 -4.03 -7.98 2.06
C GLU A 387 -3.62 -9.12 3.03
N ASP A 388 -4.35 -9.30 4.14
CA ASP A 388 -4.26 -10.48 5.02
C ASP A 388 -5.67 -11.02 5.30
N PRO A 389 -6.17 -11.94 4.45
CA PRO A 389 -7.54 -12.42 4.53
C PRO A 389 -7.87 -13.10 5.88
N GLN A 390 -6.91 -13.71 6.55
CA GLN A 390 -7.20 -14.39 7.81
C GLN A 390 -7.20 -13.41 8.99
N ALA A 391 -6.28 -12.45 9.01
CA ALA A 391 -6.27 -11.43 10.06
C ALA A 391 -7.44 -10.47 9.91
N SER A 392 -7.74 -10.01 8.70
CA SER A 392 -8.87 -9.12 8.42
C SER A 392 -10.19 -9.78 8.81
N LEU A 393 -10.41 -11.06 8.46
CA LEU A 393 -11.62 -11.77 8.87
C LEU A 393 -11.78 -11.81 10.40
N ARG A 394 -10.73 -12.16 11.15
CA ARG A 394 -10.79 -12.19 12.63
C ARG A 394 -11.08 -10.82 13.21
N LEU A 395 -10.48 -9.76 12.66
CA LEU A 395 -10.73 -8.40 13.12
C LEU A 395 -12.17 -7.98 12.81
N PHE A 396 -12.67 -8.30 11.62
CA PHE A 396 -14.03 -7.96 11.20
C PHE A 396 -15.06 -8.71 12.02
N GLU A 397 -14.83 -9.98 12.36
CA GLU A 397 -15.67 -10.72 13.31
C GLU A 397 -15.70 -10.05 14.68
N ARG A 398 -14.54 -9.58 15.19
CA ARG A 398 -14.48 -8.84 16.46
C ARG A 398 -15.24 -7.51 16.38
N LEU A 399 -15.11 -6.76 15.28
CA LEU A 399 -15.87 -5.52 15.07
C LEU A 399 -17.38 -5.80 14.96
N ALA A 400 -17.78 -6.82 14.20
CA ALA A 400 -19.17 -7.24 14.11
C ALA A 400 -19.74 -7.69 15.48
N GLN A 401 -18.94 -8.30 16.35
CA GLN A 401 -19.33 -8.62 17.74
C GLN A 401 -19.51 -7.37 18.61
N VAL A 402 -18.82 -6.26 18.32
CA VAL A 402 -19.12 -4.95 18.93
C VAL A 402 -20.49 -4.44 18.48
N GLY A 403 -20.94 -4.86 17.29
CA GLY A 403 -22.19 -4.46 16.67
C GLY A 403 -22.04 -3.33 15.64
N VAL A 404 -20.82 -2.98 15.24
CA VAL A 404 -20.60 -2.00 14.15
C VAL A 404 -20.81 -2.67 12.79
N SER A 405 -21.31 -1.89 11.84
CA SER A 405 -21.47 -2.33 10.45
C SER A 405 -20.15 -2.22 9.68
N LEU A 406 -19.99 -3.07 8.67
CA LEU A 406 -18.80 -3.06 7.80
C LEU A 406 -19.25 -2.94 6.34
N ALA A 407 -18.61 -2.04 5.61
CA ALA A 407 -18.83 -1.79 4.21
C ALA A 407 -17.54 -2.01 3.42
N ILE A 408 -17.67 -2.61 2.24
CA ILE A 408 -16.55 -2.81 1.32
C ILE A 408 -16.58 -1.70 0.27
N ASP A 409 -15.48 -0.97 0.17
CA ASP A 409 -15.33 0.20 -0.69
C ASP A 409 -14.50 -0.07 -1.95
N ASP A 410 -14.63 0.80 -2.95
CA ASP A 410 -13.95 0.75 -4.25
C ASP A 410 -14.11 -0.59 -5.00
N PHE A 411 -15.23 -1.28 -4.81
CA PHE A 411 -15.41 -2.63 -5.33
C PHE A 411 -15.41 -2.66 -6.87
N GLY A 412 -14.58 -3.54 -7.43
CA GLY A 412 -14.47 -3.75 -8.88
C GLY A 412 -13.23 -3.12 -9.51
N THR A 413 -12.45 -2.35 -8.75
CA THR A 413 -11.14 -1.81 -9.18
C THR A 413 -9.98 -2.78 -8.91
N GLY A 414 -10.20 -3.81 -8.09
CA GLY A 414 -9.22 -4.82 -7.68
C GLY A 414 -9.56 -6.27 -8.07
N TYR A 415 -8.74 -7.21 -7.60
CA TYR A 415 -8.96 -8.65 -7.78
C TYR A 415 -9.68 -9.25 -6.57
N SER A 416 -11.01 -9.30 -6.63
CA SER A 416 -11.82 -9.95 -5.59
C SER A 416 -11.88 -11.46 -5.74
N SER A 417 -11.53 -12.18 -4.68
CA SER A 417 -11.98 -13.55 -4.52
C SER A 417 -13.43 -13.54 -4.01
N LEU A 418 -14.39 -13.80 -4.90
CA LEU A 418 -15.81 -13.99 -4.56
C LEU A 418 -16.02 -14.93 -3.36
N ALA A 419 -15.19 -15.98 -3.28
CA ALA A 419 -15.23 -16.97 -2.19
C ALA A 419 -14.76 -16.41 -0.83
N TYR A 420 -13.98 -15.33 -0.84
CA TYR A 420 -13.58 -14.63 0.37
C TYR A 420 -14.56 -13.51 0.72
N LEU A 421 -15.05 -12.77 -0.28
CA LEU A 421 -16.12 -11.80 -0.11
C LEU A 421 -17.33 -12.40 0.61
N SER A 422 -17.75 -13.61 0.23
CA SER A 422 -18.87 -14.32 0.85
C SER A 422 -18.64 -14.73 2.31
N LYS A 423 -17.41 -14.64 2.83
CA LYS A 423 -17.05 -14.98 4.22
C LYS A 423 -16.90 -13.75 5.09
N LEU A 424 -16.73 -12.57 4.51
CA LEU A 424 -16.59 -11.34 5.27
C LEU A 424 -17.92 -10.98 5.92
N PRO A 425 -17.94 -10.60 7.22
CA PRO A 425 -19.15 -10.12 7.89
C PRO A 425 -19.44 -8.66 7.49
N ALA A 426 -19.43 -8.38 6.19
CA ALA A 426 -19.85 -7.10 5.63
C ALA A 426 -21.38 -7.05 5.55
N SER A 427 -21.94 -5.85 5.67
CA SER A 427 -23.36 -5.57 5.48
C SER A 427 -23.63 -4.75 4.22
N GLN A 428 -22.60 -4.10 3.68
CA GLN A 428 -22.72 -3.17 2.57
C GLN A 428 -21.56 -3.32 1.57
N LEU A 429 -21.84 -3.08 0.30
CA LEU A 429 -20.87 -3.02 -0.80
C LEU A 429 -21.06 -1.73 -1.58
N LYS A 430 -19.98 -0.99 -1.80
CA LYS A 430 -19.98 0.30 -2.53
C LYS A 430 -19.38 0.11 -3.92
N ILE A 431 -20.11 0.57 -4.93
CA ILE A 431 -19.68 0.58 -6.34
C ILE A 431 -18.89 1.85 -6.59
N ASP A 432 -17.65 1.69 -7.02
CA ASP A 432 -16.75 2.80 -7.32
C ASP A 432 -17.33 3.75 -8.38
N ARG A 433 -17.07 5.04 -8.17
CA ARG A 433 -17.48 6.13 -9.06
C ARG A 433 -17.10 5.87 -10.53
N CYS A 434 -15.96 5.26 -10.83
CA CYS A 434 -15.49 5.04 -12.20
C CYS A 434 -16.50 4.22 -13.04
N PHE A 435 -17.23 3.29 -12.43
CA PHE A 435 -18.28 2.52 -13.12
C PHE A 435 -19.60 3.28 -13.20
N VAL A 436 -19.88 4.15 -12.23
CA VAL A 436 -21.12 4.93 -12.16
C VAL A 436 -21.11 6.11 -13.14
N GLN A 437 -19.95 6.74 -13.34
CA GLN A 437 -19.79 7.90 -14.21
C GLN A 437 -20.28 7.64 -15.64
N ASP A 438 -19.94 6.46 -16.18
CA ASP A 438 -20.24 6.09 -17.57
C ASP A 438 -21.46 5.17 -17.71
N VAL A 439 -22.22 4.89 -16.64
CA VAL A 439 -23.34 3.93 -16.65
C VAL A 439 -24.45 4.27 -17.67
N ASP A 440 -24.59 5.55 -18.05
CA ASP A 440 -25.54 6.04 -19.04
C ASP A 440 -25.02 5.97 -20.48
N ARG A 441 -23.70 5.84 -20.69
CA ARG A 441 -23.05 5.95 -22.00
C ARG A 441 -22.33 4.69 -22.45
N ASP A 442 -21.80 3.93 -21.50
CA ASP A 442 -21.07 2.69 -21.74
C ASP A 442 -21.88 1.47 -21.30
N ASP A 443 -22.10 0.57 -22.26
CA ASP A 443 -22.83 -0.67 -22.02
C ASP A 443 -22.02 -1.65 -21.16
N ASP A 444 -20.68 -1.60 -21.24
CA ASP A 444 -19.80 -2.44 -20.42
C ASP A 444 -19.83 -1.98 -18.95
N ALA A 445 -19.67 -0.68 -18.69
CA ALA A 445 -19.86 -0.10 -17.36
C ALA A 445 -21.24 -0.45 -16.77
N ARG A 446 -22.31 -0.33 -17.58
CA ARG A 446 -23.67 -0.70 -17.15
C ARG A 446 -23.81 -2.19 -16.82
N ALA A 447 -23.18 -3.07 -17.60
CA ALA A 447 -23.17 -4.50 -17.35
C ALA A 447 -22.45 -4.85 -16.03
N ILE A 448 -21.32 -4.19 -15.76
CA ILE A 448 -20.56 -4.34 -14.51
C ILE A 448 -21.42 -3.91 -13.32
N VAL A 449 -21.99 -2.70 -13.36
CA VAL A 449 -22.88 -2.19 -12.29
C VAL A 449 -24.05 -3.16 -12.04
N CYS A 450 -24.69 -3.66 -13.10
CA CYS A 450 -25.77 -4.64 -12.98
C CYS A 450 -25.30 -5.96 -12.34
N ALA A 451 -24.12 -6.45 -12.70
CA ALA A 451 -23.54 -7.65 -12.12
C ALA A 451 -23.24 -7.47 -10.63
N VAL A 452 -22.65 -6.33 -10.24
CA VAL A 452 -22.32 -6.01 -8.86
C VAL A 452 -23.58 -5.90 -8.00
N ILE A 453 -24.63 -5.21 -8.45
CA ILE A 453 -25.91 -5.11 -7.73
C ILE A 453 -26.48 -6.52 -7.46
N LYS A 454 -26.55 -7.36 -8.50
CA LYS A 454 -27.07 -8.74 -8.37
C LYS A 454 -26.22 -9.59 -7.44
N LEU A 455 -24.90 -9.43 -7.49
CA LEU A 455 -23.98 -10.13 -6.61
C LEU A 455 -24.20 -9.72 -5.15
N SER A 456 -24.27 -8.43 -4.86
CA SER A 456 -24.53 -7.90 -3.52
C SER A 456 -25.81 -8.47 -2.94
N HIS A 457 -26.91 -8.44 -3.71
CA HIS A 457 -28.19 -9.01 -3.28
C HIS A 457 -28.13 -10.53 -3.08
N ALA A 458 -27.40 -11.26 -3.92
CA ALA A 458 -27.21 -12.71 -3.75
C ALA A 458 -26.42 -13.06 -2.48
N LEU A 459 -25.55 -12.16 -2.02
CA LEU A 459 -24.80 -12.28 -0.77
C LEU A 459 -25.55 -11.69 0.44
N GLY A 460 -26.73 -11.11 0.25
CA GLY A 460 -27.50 -10.44 1.31
C GLY A 460 -26.92 -9.11 1.76
N LEU A 461 -26.09 -8.47 0.93
CA LEU A 461 -25.47 -7.16 1.17
C LEU A 461 -26.34 -6.04 0.57
N THR A 462 -26.36 -4.89 1.23
CA THR A 462 -26.87 -3.64 0.62
C THR A 462 -25.86 -3.08 -0.36
N VAL A 463 -26.33 -2.49 -1.46
CA VAL A 463 -25.45 -1.87 -2.46
C VAL A 463 -25.58 -0.36 -2.49
N VAL A 464 -24.44 0.33 -2.44
CA VAL A 464 -24.34 1.80 -2.60
C VAL A 464 -23.68 2.10 -3.93
N ALA A 465 -24.26 2.97 -4.75
CA ALA A 465 -23.58 3.52 -5.92
C ALA A 465 -23.01 4.90 -5.59
N GLU A 466 -21.70 5.07 -5.79
CA GLU A 466 -21.00 6.32 -5.53
C GLU A 466 -20.85 7.20 -6.77
N GLY A 467 -20.70 8.51 -6.57
CA GLY A 467 -20.44 9.44 -7.67
C GLY A 467 -21.63 9.63 -8.61
N VAL A 468 -22.86 9.53 -8.11
CA VAL A 468 -24.07 9.87 -8.89
C VAL A 468 -24.13 11.38 -9.08
N GLU A 469 -23.97 11.83 -10.32
CA GLU A 469 -23.89 13.26 -10.67
C GLU A 469 -25.03 13.72 -11.59
N THR A 470 -25.69 12.81 -12.30
CA THR A 470 -26.70 13.17 -13.30
C THR A 470 -28.01 12.39 -13.13
N GLN A 471 -29.12 12.99 -13.56
CA GLN A 471 -30.43 12.34 -13.54
C GLN A 471 -30.49 11.03 -14.36
N PRO A 472 -29.87 10.92 -15.54
CA PRO A 472 -29.79 9.65 -16.26
C PRO A 472 -29.12 8.52 -15.48
N GLN A 473 -28.01 8.80 -14.78
CA GLN A 473 -27.32 7.81 -13.92
C GLN A 473 -28.26 7.33 -12.81
N LEU A 474 -28.92 8.26 -12.12
CA LEU A 474 -29.92 7.97 -11.08
C LEU A 474 -31.04 7.06 -11.59
N ASP A 475 -31.62 7.38 -12.74
CA ASP A 475 -32.73 6.62 -13.31
C ASP A 475 -32.31 5.19 -13.69
N ILE A 476 -31.09 5.01 -14.19
CA ILE A 476 -30.53 3.69 -14.50
C ILE A 476 -30.30 2.89 -13.22
N LEU A 477 -29.62 3.46 -12.23
CA LEU A 477 -29.32 2.78 -10.96
C LEU A 477 -30.59 2.35 -10.21
N ARG A 478 -31.63 3.19 -10.23
CA ARG A 478 -32.96 2.85 -9.69
C ARG A 478 -33.61 1.69 -10.42
N ARG A 479 -33.56 1.67 -11.76
CA ARG A 479 -34.09 0.56 -12.57
C ARG A 479 -33.33 -0.74 -12.33
N LEU A 480 -32.03 -0.66 -12.08
CA LEU A 480 -31.20 -1.82 -11.74
C LEU A 480 -31.42 -2.33 -10.32
N GLY A 481 -32.12 -1.57 -9.47
CA GLY A 481 -32.43 -1.96 -8.09
C GLY A 481 -31.34 -1.61 -7.08
N CYS A 482 -30.57 -0.55 -7.31
CA CYS A 482 -29.58 -0.08 -6.34
C CYS A 482 -30.27 0.38 -5.04
N ASP A 483 -29.75 -0.05 -3.87
CA ASP A 483 -30.39 0.19 -2.57
C ASP A 483 -30.14 1.61 -2.05
N GLU A 484 -28.89 2.07 -2.13
CA GLU A 484 -28.48 3.42 -1.72
C GLU A 484 -27.68 4.12 -2.81
N LEU A 485 -27.71 5.44 -2.79
CA LEU A 485 -27.09 6.31 -3.79
C LEU A 485 -26.37 7.46 -3.10
N GLN A 486 -25.16 7.76 -3.55
CA GLN A 486 -24.35 8.85 -3.04
C GLN A 486 -23.70 9.61 -4.19
N GLY A 487 -23.70 10.94 -4.14
CA GLY A 487 -23.06 11.76 -5.15
C GLY A 487 -23.52 13.21 -5.19
N PHE A 488 -22.90 13.99 -6.06
CA PHE A 488 -23.11 15.44 -6.16
C PHE A 488 -24.47 15.83 -6.74
N LEU A 489 -25.20 14.89 -7.36
CA LEU A 489 -26.59 15.10 -7.75
C LEU A 489 -27.47 15.48 -6.55
N PHE A 490 -27.17 14.91 -5.37
CA PHE A 490 -27.94 15.14 -4.16
C PHE A 490 -27.33 16.26 -3.31
N ALA A 491 -26.06 16.10 -2.95
CA ALA A 491 -25.34 17.03 -2.12
C ALA A 491 -23.83 16.76 -2.17
N ARG A 492 -23.06 17.85 -2.13
CA ARG A 492 -21.62 17.79 -1.86
C ARG A 492 -21.39 17.55 -0.35
N PRO A 493 -20.21 17.02 0.04
CA PRO A 493 -19.81 16.94 1.43
C PRO A 493 -19.94 18.31 2.12
N MET A 494 -20.53 18.35 3.32
CA MET A 494 -20.79 19.61 4.02
C MET A 494 -20.60 19.48 5.54
N PRO A 495 -20.35 20.60 6.26
CA PRO A 495 -20.29 20.58 7.73
C PRO A 495 -21.58 20.05 8.36
N ALA A 496 -21.48 19.37 9.51
CA ALA A 496 -22.61 18.73 10.19
C ALA A 496 -23.83 19.64 10.39
N ARG A 497 -23.59 20.92 10.70
CA ARG A 497 -24.65 21.92 10.87
C ARG A 497 -25.47 22.14 9.59
N HIS A 498 -24.81 22.15 8.43
CA HIS A 498 -25.48 22.37 7.15
C HIS A 498 -26.30 21.13 6.78
N LEU A 499 -25.77 19.92 7.01
CA LEU A 499 -26.51 18.69 6.80
C LEU A 499 -27.77 18.65 7.67
N GLN A 500 -27.66 19.03 8.95
CA GLN A 500 -28.81 19.11 9.85
C GLN A 500 -29.88 20.09 9.34
N THR A 501 -29.50 21.28 8.89
CA THR A 501 -30.46 22.26 8.34
C THR A 501 -31.11 21.76 7.05
N TRP A 502 -30.32 21.12 6.18
CA TRP A 502 -30.80 20.51 4.94
C TRP A 502 -31.84 19.41 5.20
N LEU A 503 -31.59 18.52 6.18
CA LEU A 503 -32.53 17.47 6.59
C LEU A 503 -33.84 18.01 7.19
N GLN A 504 -33.79 19.14 7.89
CA GLN A 504 -34.96 19.73 8.53
C GLN A 504 -35.83 20.57 7.57
N GLY A 505 -35.50 20.60 6.27
CA GLY A 505 -36.27 21.31 5.25
C GLY A 505 -36.29 22.84 5.43
N GLN A 506 -35.40 23.39 6.25
CA GLN A 506 -35.33 24.83 6.54
C GLN A 506 -34.43 25.59 5.56
N ASP A 507 -33.82 24.90 4.59
CA ASP A 507 -33.02 25.51 3.55
C ASP A 507 -33.54 25.17 2.14
N THR A 508 -34.47 25.99 1.65
CA THR A 508 -34.83 26.05 0.21
C THR A 508 -33.76 26.80 -0.61
N SER A 509 -32.66 27.25 0.01
CA SER A 509 -31.54 27.89 -0.68
C SER A 509 -30.40 26.93 -1.05
N ALA A 510 -30.64 25.61 -1.05
CA ALA A 510 -29.77 24.66 -1.74
C ALA A 510 -29.80 24.80 -3.28
N HIS A 511 -30.57 25.75 -3.83
CA HIS A 511 -30.32 26.38 -5.11
C HIS A 511 -29.66 27.75 -4.91
N ARG A 512 -28.49 27.79 -4.27
CA ARG A 512 -27.60 28.95 -4.42
C ARG A 512 -26.95 28.86 -5.79
N ASP A 513 -27.28 29.80 -6.66
CA ASP A 513 -26.40 30.24 -7.74
C ASP A 513 -25.02 30.49 -7.11
N GLY A 514 -24.09 29.55 -7.32
CA GLY A 514 -22.80 29.54 -6.65
C GLY A 514 -22.87 29.02 -5.21
N PHE A 515 -23.02 27.70 -5.05
CA PHE A 515 -22.18 27.06 -4.05
C PHE A 515 -20.73 27.39 -4.40
N SER A 516 -19.87 27.70 -3.42
CA SER A 516 -18.45 27.59 -3.74
C SER A 516 -18.28 26.17 -4.27
N ASP A 517 -17.53 26.03 -5.36
CA ASP A 517 -17.04 24.73 -5.75
C ASP A 517 -16.56 24.04 -4.46
N SER A 518 -16.86 22.75 -4.34
CA SER A 518 -15.90 21.95 -3.58
C SER A 518 -14.57 22.30 -4.21
N ASP A 519 -13.61 22.87 -3.46
CA ASP A 519 -12.22 23.10 -3.89
C ASP A 519 -11.50 21.75 -4.12
N PHE A 520 -12.22 20.77 -4.67
CA PHE A 520 -11.76 19.50 -5.17
C PHE A 520 -12.70 19.10 -6.31
N GLN A 521 -12.24 19.33 -7.55
CA GLN A 521 -12.76 18.73 -8.76
C GLN A 521 -11.91 17.48 -9.07
N ALA A 522 -12.48 16.49 -9.77
CA ALA A 522 -11.72 15.32 -10.24
C ALA A 522 -10.60 15.69 -11.24
N ASP A 523 -10.60 16.93 -11.72
CA ASP A 523 -9.56 17.52 -12.59
C ASP A 523 -8.41 18.21 -11.81
N ASP A 524 -8.42 18.21 -10.46
CA ASP A 524 -7.30 18.75 -9.63
C ASP A 524 -6.04 17.86 -9.61
N ILE A 525 -5.94 16.90 -10.53
CA ILE A 525 -4.69 16.22 -10.91
C ILE A 525 -3.92 17.03 -11.98
N GLY A 526 -4.42 18.20 -12.38
CA GLY A 526 -3.77 19.12 -13.31
C GLY A 526 -3.06 20.29 -12.61
N ALA A 527 -1.74 20.41 -12.86
CA ALA A 527 -0.84 21.51 -12.55
C ALA A 527 -1.03 22.22 -11.19
N LEU A 528 -0.13 21.91 -10.24
CA LEU A 528 0.17 22.76 -9.09
C LEU A 528 0.18 24.24 -9.52
N SER A 529 -0.88 24.98 -9.15
CA SER A 529 -0.85 26.43 -9.27
C SER A 529 0.30 26.95 -8.41
N PRO A 530 1.11 27.90 -8.91
CA PRO A 530 2.28 28.39 -8.19
C PRO A 530 1.81 29.04 -6.90
N VAL A 531 2.32 28.52 -5.78
CA VAL A 531 2.19 29.09 -4.45
C VAL A 531 2.38 30.60 -4.53
N ARG A 532 1.36 31.37 -4.13
CA ARG A 532 1.48 32.83 -4.00
C ARG A 532 2.65 33.11 -3.06
N LYS A 533 3.72 33.70 -3.62
CA LYS A 533 4.89 34.18 -2.89
C LYS A 533 4.44 34.99 -1.66
N ARG A 534 4.99 34.64 -0.51
CA ARG A 534 4.96 35.47 0.70
C ARG A 534 5.57 36.85 0.35
N PRO A 535 4.86 37.98 0.51
CA PRO A 535 5.52 39.28 0.38
C PRO A 535 6.60 39.39 1.46
N PRO A 536 7.78 39.97 1.14
CA PRO A 536 8.84 40.15 2.13
C PRO A 536 8.32 40.97 3.32
N ALA A 537 8.75 40.59 4.51
CA ALA A 537 8.42 41.28 5.74
C ALA A 537 8.83 42.76 5.62
N ALA A 538 7.89 43.67 5.85
CA ALA A 538 8.19 45.09 5.94
C ALA A 538 9.12 45.34 7.14
N ASP A 539 10.20 46.08 6.91
CA ASP A 539 11.11 46.51 7.97
C ASP A 539 10.34 47.32 9.04
N PRO A 540 10.72 47.17 10.32
CA PRO A 540 10.07 47.89 11.40
C PRO A 540 10.32 49.41 11.26
N PRO A 541 9.35 50.26 11.62
CA PRO A 541 9.51 51.71 11.53
C PRO A 541 10.60 52.21 12.48
N ALA A 542 11.38 53.17 11.98
CA ALA A 542 12.52 53.80 12.65
C ALA A 542 12.15 54.59 13.91
#